data_AF-A3JI12-F1
#
_entry.id   AF-A3JI12-F1
#
_cell.length_a   1.000
_cell.length_b   1.000
_cell.length_c   1.000
_cell.angle_alpha   90.00
_cell.angle_beta   90.00
_cell.angle_gamma   90.00
#
_symmetry.space_group_name_H-M   'P 1'
#
loop_
_entity.id
_entity.type
_entity.pdbx_description
1 polymer ?
#
loop_
_entity_poly.entity_id
_entity_poly.type
_entity_poly.pdbx_seq_one_letter_code
_entity_poly.pdbx_strand_id
1 'polypeptide(L)'
;MDHPFNDDLRAVLDSPEAYTFLPSGSWMEGGCALLAESLQWLIPDSQLMVVGRIDEGVSDHVLMIREDGEAIYIDYDGLQFEHELIEKMRQECLSDCIGIAPAKTFLFTDSDLFWLQDDVLGFSGFLESKMGSVDADRVSLTWLDGADCGPGPA
;
A
#
# COMPACT_ATOMS: atom_id res chain seq x y z
N MET A 1 -12.20 3.93 -3.35
CA MET A 1 -11.96 5.39 -3.50
C MET A 1 -11.44 5.76 -4.89
N ASP A 2 -11.86 6.91 -5.44
CA ASP A 2 -11.29 7.49 -6.67
C ASP A 2 -10.28 8.58 -6.31
N HIS A 3 -8.99 8.31 -6.51
CA HIS A 3 -7.88 9.20 -6.15
C HIS A 3 -6.77 9.06 -7.20
N PRO A 4 -6.21 10.14 -7.77
CA PRO A 4 -5.25 10.02 -8.88
C PRO A 4 -3.95 9.27 -8.56
N PHE A 5 -3.54 9.25 -7.29
CA PHE A 5 -2.47 8.34 -6.85
C PHE A 5 -2.77 6.87 -7.17
N ASN A 6 -4.02 6.42 -7.09
CA ASN A 6 -4.38 5.01 -7.33
C ASN A 6 -4.13 4.61 -8.78
N ASP A 7 -4.38 5.52 -9.73
CA ASP A 7 -4.15 5.25 -11.15
C ASP A 7 -2.66 5.28 -11.49
N ASP A 8 -1.93 6.25 -10.95
CA ASP A 8 -0.48 6.31 -11.12
C ASP A 8 0.21 5.09 -10.51
N LEU A 9 -0.19 4.70 -9.29
CA LEU A 9 0.34 3.54 -8.62
C LEU A 9 0.10 2.28 -9.46
N ARG A 10 -1.15 2.02 -9.86
CA ARG A 10 -1.49 0.83 -10.67
C ARG A 10 -0.74 0.82 -12.00
N ALA A 11 -0.65 1.96 -12.69
CA ALA A 11 0.10 2.07 -13.94
C ALA A 11 1.58 1.70 -13.77
N VAL A 12 2.19 2.03 -12.62
CA VAL A 12 3.57 1.65 -12.31
C VAL A 12 3.68 0.19 -11.90
N LEU A 13 2.81 -0.31 -11.01
CA LEU A 13 2.82 -1.70 -10.56
C LEU A 13 2.53 -2.70 -11.68
N ASP A 14 1.76 -2.31 -12.68
CA ASP A 14 1.47 -3.13 -13.86
C ASP A 14 2.54 -3.05 -14.96
N SER A 15 3.57 -2.21 -14.77
CA SER A 15 4.67 -2.12 -15.73
C SER A 15 5.57 -3.36 -15.69
N PRO A 16 6.06 -3.85 -16.85
CA PRO A 16 6.97 -5.00 -16.90
C PRO A 16 8.21 -4.82 -16.02
N GLU A 17 8.70 -3.59 -15.87
CA GLU A 17 9.83 -3.25 -15.01
C GLU A 17 9.53 -3.49 -13.53
N ALA A 18 8.32 -3.20 -13.05
CA ALA A 18 7.95 -3.42 -11.65
C ALA A 18 7.97 -4.91 -11.29
N TYR A 19 7.52 -5.79 -12.20
CA TYR A 19 7.59 -7.24 -12.02
C TYR A 19 9.02 -7.78 -11.90
N THR A 20 10.05 -7.03 -12.34
CA THR A 20 11.45 -7.46 -12.18
C THR A 20 11.96 -7.40 -10.74
N PHE A 21 11.25 -6.68 -9.86
CA PHE A 21 11.54 -6.63 -8.43
C PHE A 21 10.92 -7.80 -7.66
N LEU A 22 9.99 -8.53 -8.27
CA LEU A 22 9.40 -9.72 -7.67
C LEU A 22 10.30 -10.95 -7.92
N PRO A 23 10.67 -11.74 -6.91
CA PRO A 23 11.50 -12.94 -7.04
C PRO A 23 10.70 -14.10 -7.61
N SER A 24 9.38 -14.08 -7.45
CA SER A 24 8.44 -15.02 -8.01
C SER A 24 7.03 -14.44 -7.99
N GLY A 25 6.23 -14.82 -8.99
CA GLY A 25 4.78 -14.69 -8.88
C GLY A 25 4.21 -13.31 -9.20
N SER A 26 3.29 -12.87 -8.36
CA SER A 26 2.47 -11.66 -8.50
C SER A 26 2.53 -10.78 -7.25
N TRP A 27 1.93 -9.59 -7.31
CA TRP A 27 1.75 -8.73 -6.14
C TRP A 27 1.02 -9.42 -4.98
N MET A 28 0.22 -10.45 -5.25
CA MET A 28 -0.49 -11.24 -4.23
C MET A 28 0.34 -12.42 -3.69
N GLU A 29 1.45 -12.78 -4.34
CA GLU A 29 2.34 -13.88 -3.95
C GLU A 29 3.64 -13.34 -3.30
N GLY A 30 3.49 -12.38 -2.39
CA GLY A 30 4.60 -11.78 -1.63
C GLY A 30 4.97 -10.35 -2.03
N GLY A 31 4.55 -9.88 -3.21
CA GLY A 31 4.81 -8.50 -3.65
C GLY A 31 4.09 -7.45 -2.79
N CYS A 32 3.02 -7.81 -2.08
CA CYS A 32 2.29 -6.92 -1.18
C CYS A 32 3.17 -6.39 -0.05
N ALA A 33 4.06 -7.21 0.49
CA ALA A 33 4.99 -6.79 1.51
C ALA A 33 6.06 -5.84 0.94
N LEU A 34 6.59 -6.12 -0.26
CA LEU A 34 7.55 -5.22 -0.92
C LEU A 34 6.95 -3.84 -1.10
N LEU A 35 5.73 -3.82 -1.63
CA LEU A 35 4.99 -2.58 -1.84
C LEU A 35 4.75 -1.85 -0.51
N ALA A 36 4.22 -2.53 0.51
CA ALA A 36 3.92 -1.91 1.78
C ALA A 36 5.18 -1.37 2.48
N GLU A 37 6.29 -2.11 2.45
CA GLU A 37 7.57 -1.67 3.00
C GLU A 37 8.16 -0.48 2.24
N SER A 38 8.13 -0.51 0.91
CA SER A 38 8.60 0.62 0.10
C SER A 38 7.75 1.87 0.31
N LEU A 39 6.42 1.74 0.40
CA LEU A 39 5.54 2.86 0.73
C LEU A 39 5.80 3.38 2.15
N GLN A 40 6.05 2.49 3.12
CA GLN A 40 6.42 2.92 4.48
C GLN A 40 7.75 3.68 4.49
N TRP A 41 8.72 3.25 3.68
CA TRP A 41 10.00 3.96 3.55
C TRP A 41 9.82 5.37 2.99
N LEU A 42 8.93 5.53 2.01
CA LEU A 42 8.68 6.79 1.31
C LEU A 42 7.77 7.75 2.09
N ILE A 43 6.84 7.23 2.89
CA ILE A 43 5.81 8.02 3.58
C ILE A 43 6.05 7.96 5.09
N PRO A 44 6.66 9.00 5.70
CA PRO A 44 6.87 9.07 7.14
C PRO A 44 5.58 8.96 7.94
N ASP A 45 5.71 8.51 9.19
CA ASP A 45 4.61 8.33 10.15
C ASP A 45 3.54 7.29 9.73
N SER A 46 3.85 6.46 8.74
CA SER A 46 3.04 5.31 8.35
C SER A 46 3.41 4.03 9.11
N GLN A 47 2.51 3.04 9.11
CA GLN A 47 2.72 1.75 9.77
C GLN A 47 2.39 0.59 8.83
N LEU A 48 3.06 -0.54 9.04
CA LEU A 48 2.70 -1.80 8.37
C LEU A 48 1.60 -2.52 9.15
N MET A 49 0.57 -2.91 8.41
CA MET A 49 -0.56 -3.66 8.90
C MET A 49 -0.69 -4.95 8.10
N VAL A 50 -1.44 -5.89 8.67
CA VAL A 50 -1.92 -7.07 7.95
C VAL A 50 -3.42 -7.15 8.03
N VAL A 51 -4.02 -7.67 6.96
CA VAL A 51 -5.43 -8.00 6.88
C VAL A 51 -5.58 -9.47 6.51
N GLY A 52 -6.59 -10.11 7.06
CA GLY A 52 -6.88 -11.51 6.78
C GLY A 52 -7.74 -12.15 7.87
N ARG A 53 -7.67 -13.47 7.95
CA ARG A 53 -8.32 -14.26 9.02
C ARG A 53 -7.46 -14.24 10.29
N ILE A 54 -7.30 -13.05 10.84
CA ILE A 54 -6.39 -12.76 11.97
C ILE A 54 -6.71 -13.60 13.21
N ASP A 55 -7.99 -13.80 13.51
CA ASP A 55 -8.43 -14.62 14.65
C ASP A 55 -8.10 -16.12 14.47
N GLU A 56 -7.86 -16.57 13.23
CA GLU A 56 -7.38 -17.90 12.89
C GLU A 56 -5.84 -17.98 12.84
N GLY A 57 -5.15 -16.85 13.08
CA GLY A 57 -3.71 -16.73 12.97
C GLY A 57 -3.19 -16.67 11.54
N VAL A 58 -4.04 -16.34 10.56
CA VAL A 58 -3.67 -16.25 9.14
C VAL A 58 -3.53 -14.80 8.72
N SER A 59 -2.34 -14.46 8.20
CA SER A 59 -2.06 -13.18 7.54
C SER A 59 -2.21 -13.39 6.04
N ASP A 60 -3.28 -12.85 5.45
CA ASP A 60 -3.57 -13.02 4.02
C ASP A 60 -2.91 -11.92 3.16
N HIS A 61 -2.77 -10.69 3.69
CA HIS A 61 -2.21 -9.57 2.93
C HIS A 61 -1.51 -8.52 3.84
N VAL A 62 -0.45 -7.88 3.32
CA VAL A 62 0.30 -6.80 3.98
C VAL A 62 0.00 -5.47 3.30
N LEU A 63 -0.21 -4.44 4.09
CA LEU A 63 -0.63 -3.11 3.66
C LEU A 63 0.02 -2.03 4.51
N MET A 64 0.09 -0.82 3.96
CA MET A 64 0.49 0.37 4.70
C MET A 64 -0.74 1.11 5.22
N ILE A 65 -0.69 1.61 6.46
CA ILE A 65 -1.69 2.51 7.04
C ILE A 65 -1.07 3.88 7.34
N ARG A 66 -1.87 4.91 7.14
CA ARG A 66 -1.60 6.28 7.59
C ARG A 66 -2.87 6.93 8.13
N GLU A 67 -2.72 7.83 9.09
CA GLU A 67 -3.80 8.71 9.55
C GLU A 67 -3.75 10.06 8.82
N ASP A 68 -4.87 10.45 8.19
CA ASP A 68 -5.10 11.78 7.61
C ASP A 68 -6.54 12.21 7.89
N GLY A 69 -6.80 12.59 9.15
CA GLY A 69 -8.17 12.78 9.67
C GLY A 69 -8.91 11.46 9.93
N GLU A 70 -8.73 10.47 9.06
CA GLU A 70 -9.16 9.08 9.21
C GLU A 70 -8.08 8.09 8.75
N ALA A 71 -8.26 6.80 9.06
CA ALA A 71 -7.33 5.75 8.69
C ALA A 71 -7.45 5.41 7.20
N ILE A 72 -6.33 5.52 6.48
CA ILE A 72 -6.20 5.22 5.07
C ILE A 72 -5.25 4.04 4.91
N TYR A 73 -5.72 3.03 4.20
CA TYR A 73 -4.94 1.85 3.87
C TYR A 73 -4.50 1.93 2.41
N ILE A 74 -3.28 1.47 2.14
CA ILE A 74 -2.73 1.41 0.79
C ILE A 74 -2.20 0.02 0.51
N ASP A 75 -2.69 -0.56 -0.59
CA ASP A 75 -2.16 -1.77 -1.22
C ASP A 75 -2.06 -1.59 -2.74
N TYR A 76 -2.01 -2.68 -3.50
CA TYR A 76 -1.97 -2.67 -4.97
C TYR A 76 -3.12 -1.87 -5.61
N ASP A 77 -4.32 -1.89 -5.04
CA ASP A 77 -5.48 -1.16 -5.55
C ASP A 77 -5.40 0.35 -5.25
N GLY A 78 -4.46 0.77 -4.39
CA GLY A 78 -4.26 2.13 -3.94
C GLY A 78 -4.96 2.43 -2.62
N LEU A 79 -5.30 3.71 -2.43
CA LEU A 79 -5.95 4.24 -1.23
C LEU A 79 -7.35 3.63 -1.07
N GLN A 80 -7.64 3.19 0.13
CA GLN A 80 -8.92 2.64 0.52
C GLN A 80 -9.19 2.84 2.02
N PHE A 81 -10.47 2.99 2.36
CA PHE A 81 -10.90 3.02 3.75
C PHE A 81 -10.97 1.63 4.36
N GLU A 82 -10.98 1.54 5.70
CA GLU A 82 -11.06 0.27 6.42
C GLU A 82 -12.21 -0.62 5.93
N HIS A 83 -13.40 -0.03 5.75
CA HIS A 83 -14.59 -0.78 5.34
C HIS A 83 -14.48 -1.31 3.90
N GLU A 84 -13.89 -0.55 2.98
CA GLU A 84 -13.64 -0.98 1.60
C GLU A 84 -12.67 -2.16 1.58
N LEU A 85 -11.58 -2.07 2.36
CA LEU A 85 -10.58 -3.13 2.49
C LEU A 85 -11.18 -4.40 3.09
N ILE A 86 -11.91 -4.29 4.20
CA ILE A 86 -12.55 -5.45 4.85
C ILE A 86 -13.55 -6.10 3.91
N GLU A 87 -14.39 -5.32 3.20
CA GLU A 87 -15.36 -5.88 2.27
C GLU A 87 -14.69 -6.62 1.11
N LYS A 88 -13.61 -6.07 0.54
CA LYS A 88 -12.81 -6.74 -0.49
C LYS A 88 -12.25 -8.07 0.02
N MET A 89 -11.60 -8.05 1.18
CA MET A 89 -10.97 -9.25 1.76
C MET A 89 -11.98 -10.32 2.13
N ARG A 90 -13.21 -9.96 2.54
CA ARG A 90 -14.28 -10.94 2.77
C ARG A 90 -14.64 -11.70 1.49
N GLN A 91 -14.68 -10.99 0.36
CA GLN A 91 -15.00 -11.59 -0.95
C GLN A 91 -13.86 -12.48 -1.45
N GLU A 92 -12.60 -12.07 -1.25
CA GLU A 92 -11.43 -12.82 -1.68
C GLU A 92 -11.18 -14.08 -0.82
N CYS A 93 -11.22 -13.94 0.51
CA CYS A 93 -10.97 -15.04 1.43
C CYS A 93 -12.19 -15.94 1.66
N LEU A 94 -13.37 -15.56 1.15
CA LEU A 94 -14.65 -16.24 1.39
C LEU A 94 -14.93 -16.45 2.90
N SER A 95 -14.64 -15.42 3.71
CA SER A 95 -14.78 -15.44 5.16
C SER A 95 -15.40 -14.14 5.65
N ASP A 96 -16.34 -14.20 6.59
CA ASP A 96 -16.90 -13.02 7.25
C ASP A 96 -15.99 -12.47 8.37
N CYS A 97 -15.07 -13.32 8.86
CA CYS A 97 -14.16 -13.05 9.96
C CYS A 97 -12.83 -12.49 9.44
N ILE A 98 -12.88 -11.28 8.89
CA ILE A 98 -11.69 -10.52 8.49
C ILE A 98 -11.35 -9.51 9.57
N GLY A 99 -10.08 -9.49 9.96
CA GLY A 99 -9.52 -8.53 10.90
C GLY A 99 -8.32 -7.81 10.30
N ILE A 100 -7.96 -6.70 10.94
CA ILE A 100 -6.75 -5.93 10.64
C ILE A 100 -5.93 -5.86 11.94
N ALA A 101 -4.62 -6.07 11.84
CA ALA A 101 -3.72 -5.99 12.98
C ALA A 101 -2.35 -5.41 12.58
N PRO A 102 -1.60 -4.81 13.52
CA PRO A 102 -0.22 -4.41 13.26
C PRO A 102 0.62 -5.61 12.80
N ALA A 103 1.43 -5.43 11.76
CA ALA A 103 2.26 -6.50 11.20
C ALA A 103 3.17 -7.13 12.27
N LYS A 104 3.69 -6.33 13.21
CA LYS A 104 4.50 -6.79 14.37
C LYS A 104 3.82 -7.82 15.29
N THR A 105 2.50 -7.98 15.20
CA THR A 105 1.73 -8.98 15.98
C THR A 105 1.98 -10.39 15.45
N PHE A 106 2.40 -10.51 14.19
CA PHE A 106 2.67 -11.76 13.53
C PHE A 106 4.17 -12.04 13.51
N LEU A 107 4.52 -13.30 13.77
CA LEU A 107 5.88 -13.80 13.58
C LEU A 107 6.01 -14.21 12.12
N PHE A 108 6.43 -13.28 11.28
CA PHE A 108 6.90 -13.65 9.95
C PHE A 108 8.28 -14.26 10.09
N THR A 109 8.52 -15.40 9.44
CA THR A 109 9.91 -15.84 9.29
C THR A 109 10.59 -14.92 8.28
N ASP A 110 11.91 -14.77 8.35
CA ASP A 110 12.70 -13.96 7.39
C ASP A 110 12.48 -14.38 5.92
N SER A 111 11.86 -15.55 5.70
CA SER A 111 11.52 -16.07 4.37
C SER A 111 10.14 -15.66 3.87
N ASP A 112 9.26 -15.18 4.77
CA ASP A 112 7.82 -15.14 4.49
C ASP A 112 7.32 -13.77 4.02
N LEU A 113 7.91 -12.64 4.45
CA LEU A 113 7.38 -11.31 4.09
C LEU A 113 8.39 -10.17 4.02
N PHE A 114 9.58 -10.29 4.62
CA PHE A 114 10.51 -9.17 4.70
C PHE A 114 11.52 -9.23 3.56
N TRP A 115 11.49 -8.21 2.70
CA TRP A 115 12.44 -8.09 1.60
C TRP A 115 13.81 -7.69 2.12
N LEU A 116 14.85 -8.02 1.36
CA LEU A 116 16.17 -7.48 1.67
C LEU A 116 16.07 -5.95 1.59
N GLN A 117 16.73 -5.27 2.52
CA GLN A 117 16.70 -3.80 2.58
C GLN A 117 17.05 -3.15 1.23
N ASP A 118 17.96 -3.77 0.47
CA ASP A 118 18.35 -3.30 -0.85
C ASP A 118 17.21 -3.38 -1.89
N ASP A 119 16.34 -4.39 -1.80
CA ASP A 119 15.19 -4.55 -2.69
C ASP A 119 14.12 -3.49 -2.38
N VAL A 120 13.84 -3.26 -1.09
CA VAL A 120 12.92 -2.21 -0.64
C VAL A 120 13.39 -0.83 -1.10
N LEU A 121 14.68 -0.52 -0.92
CA LEU A 121 15.25 0.75 -1.35
C LEU A 121 15.24 0.89 -2.88
N GLY A 122 15.59 -0.18 -3.60
CA GLY A 122 15.56 -0.20 -5.06
C GLY A 122 14.15 0.03 -5.61
N PHE A 123 13.15 -0.64 -5.04
CA PHE A 123 11.77 -0.49 -5.46
C PHE A 123 11.19 0.87 -5.06
N SER A 124 11.54 1.40 -3.89
CA SER A 124 11.16 2.76 -3.48
C SER A 124 11.66 3.81 -4.47
N GLY A 125 12.95 3.74 -4.85
CA GLY A 125 13.53 4.64 -5.85
C GLY A 125 12.90 4.45 -7.24
N PHE A 126 12.48 3.25 -7.59
CA PHE A 126 11.73 2.99 -8.81
C PHE A 126 10.36 3.67 -8.80
N LEU A 127 9.57 3.54 -7.73
CA LEU A 127 8.29 4.22 -7.56
C LEU A 127 8.45 5.74 -7.72
N GLU A 128 9.40 6.34 -7.02
CA GLU A 128 9.65 7.79 -7.12
C GLU A 128 10.09 8.22 -8.53
N SER A 129 10.89 7.39 -9.22
CA SER A 129 11.33 7.70 -10.59
C SER A 129 10.19 7.72 -11.61
N LYS A 130 9.10 6.99 -11.33
CA LYS A 130 7.96 6.84 -12.23
C LYS A 130 6.82 7.79 -11.88
N MET A 131 6.56 8.01 -10.59
CA MET A 131 5.41 8.77 -10.10
C MET A 131 5.79 10.18 -9.63
N GLY A 132 7.07 10.48 -9.45
CA GLY A 132 7.52 11.65 -8.69
C GLY A 132 7.49 11.39 -7.19
N SER A 133 7.42 12.45 -6.38
CA SER A 133 7.40 12.33 -4.91
C SER A 133 6.20 11.49 -4.45
N VAL A 134 6.47 10.42 -3.69
CA VAL A 134 5.45 9.59 -3.04
C VAL A 134 5.53 9.86 -1.54
N ASP A 135 4.92 10.96 -1.12
CA ASP A 135 4.96 11.44 0.24
C ASP A 135 3.56 11.57 0.86
N ALA A 136 3.55 12.07 2.07
CA ALA A 136 2.36 12.41 2.83
C ALA A 136 1.29 13.20 2.06
N ASP A 137 1.71 14.20 1.29
CA ASP A 137 0.79 15.10 0.59
C ASP A 137 0.20 14.40 -0.63
N ARG A 138 1.01 13.55 -1.29
CA ARG A 138 0.58 12.76 -2.46
C ARG A 138 -0.52 11.75 -2.15
N VAL A 139 -0.61 11.28 -0.91
CA VAL A 139 -1.62 10.32 -0.45
C VAL A 139 -2.67 10.95 0.48
N SER A 140 -2.77 12.28 0.54
CA SER A 140 -3.77 12.96 1.36
C SER A 140 -5.15 12.94 0.69
N LEU A 141 -6.22 12.78 1.49
CA LEU A 141 -7.60 12.90 0.98
C LEU A 141 -7.93 14.31 0.50
N THR A 142 -7.22 15.31 1.03
CA THR A 142 -7.40 16.72 0.67
C THR A 142 -6.64 17.10 -0.61
N TRP A 143 -5.91 16.16 -1.21
CA TRP A 143 -5.10 16.42 -2.40
C TRP A 143 -5.91 16.98 -3.58
N LEU A 144 -7.19 16.61 -3.70
CA LEU A 144 -8.10 17.13 -4.72
C LEU A 144 -8.58 18.58 -4.46
N ASP A 145 -8.57 19.04 -3.21
CA ASP A 145 -9.02 20.39 -2.84
C ASP A 145 -7.96 21.47 -3.12
N GLY A 146 -6.73 21.07 -3.45
CA GLY A 146 -5.60 21.96 -3.73
C GLY A 146 -5.50 22.46 -5.19
N ALA A 147 -6.37 22.01 -6.10
CA ALA A 147 -6.31 22.41 -7.52
C ALA A 147 -6.94 23.78 -7.82
N ASP A 148 -7.28 24.59 -6.82
CA ASP A 148 -7.89 25.91 -7.01
C ASP A 148 -7.08 27.04 -6.34
N CYS A 149 -5.86 27.27 -6.84
CA CYS A 149 -5.11 28.51 -6.62
C CYS A 149 -4.28 28.87 -7.86
N GLY A 150 -4.95 28.97 -9.01
CA GLY A 150 -4.42 29.81 -10.10
C GLY A 150 -4.45 31.28 -9.65
N PRO A 151 -3.45 32.11 -9.98
CA PRO A 151 -3.59 33.54 -9.78
C PRO A 151 -4.68 34.02 -10.74
N GLY A 152 -5.85 34.36 -10.19
CA GLY A 152 -6.87 35.08 -10.95
C GLY A 152 -6.26 36.37 -11.51
N PRO A 153 -6.43 36.67 -12.81
CA PRO A 153 -5.89 37.90 -13.37
C PRO A 153 -6.74 39.08 -12.89
N ALA A 154 -6.13 39.97 -12.12
CA ALA A 154 -6.44 41.40 -12.07
C ALA A 154 -5.23 42.20 -11.57
#